data_AF-A0A2K8Z3I9-F1
#
_entry.id   AF-A0A2K8Z3I9-F1
#
_cell.length_a   1.000
_cell.length_b   1.000
_cell.length_c   1.000
_cell.angle_alpha   90.00
_cell.angle_beta   90.00
_cell.angle_gamma   90.00
#
_symmetry.space_group_name_H-M   'P 1'
#
loop_
_entity.id
_entity.type
_entity.pdbx_description
1 polymer ?
#
loop_
_entity_poly.entity_id
_entity_poly.type
_entity_poly.pdbx_seq_one_letter_code
_entity_poly.pdbx_strand_id
1 'polypeptide(L)'
;METEKPHQPNLFHYATSELSQDAFICWLAAWADPTLADAELHQISRKFLLSLVHKHKPDYAMESVQTVKVRRQVEKLDVLIEINAKEANQLAILIEDKTHTDHHSGQLDRYYSNILKEYTEDQIVPIYFKTGYQSKFDVGRYKTYLRKDFLQFLRGESTANNIYRDFLDHLEGMEYVVNQYEKTNLFDESGKSLWSDNDWRGFFLRIYDNRDQLYTITQDDGANWSYIANPAGGFFGFWWYFIELPD
;
A
#
# COMPACT_ATOMS: atom_id res chain seq x y z
N MET A 1 -29.73 8.67 -20.94
CA MET A 1 -29.04 9.91 -20.53
C MET A 1 -28.64 9.73 -19.08
N GLU A 2 -27.47 9.14 -18.84
CA GLU A 2 -26.82 9.29 -17.53
C GLU A 2 -26.37 10.74 -17.44
N THR A 3 -26.91 11.47 -16.48
CA THR A 3 -26.45 12.81 -16.16
C THR A 3 -25.00 12.68 -15.68
N GLU A 4 -24.06 13.24 -16.44
CA GLU A 4 -22.68 13.43 -15.98
C GLU A 4 -22.74 14.10 -14.60
N LYS A 5 -22.33 13.38 -13.56
CA LYS A 5 -22.12 13.99 -12.24
C LYS A 5 -21.10 15.11 -12.44
N PRO A 6 -21.35 16.31 -11.89
CA PRO A 6 -20.35 17.37 -11.93
C PRO A 6 -19.03 16.84 -11.36
N HIS A 7 -17.94 16.98 -12.12
CA HIS A 7 -16.62 16.53 -11.70
C HIS A 7 -16.16 17.38 -10.51
N GLN A 8 -16.45 16.91 -9.30
CA GLN A 8 -15.94 17.52 -8.08
C GLN A 8 -14.40 17.50 -8.14
N PRO A 9 -13.72 18.63 -7.90
CA PRO A 9 -12.28 18.62 -7.77
C PRO A 9 -11.85 17.69 -6.64
N ASN A 10 -10.82 16.89 -6.88
CA ASN A 10 -10.26 15.95 -5.92
C ASN A 10 -8.82 16.34 -5.60
N LEU A 11 -8.49 16.48 -4.32
CA LEU A 11 -7.16 16.91 -3.86
C LEU A 11 -6.03 16.01 -4.37
N PHE A 12 -6.25 14.69 -4.36
CA PHE A 12 -5.26 13.67 -4.71
C PHE A 12 -5.12 13.45 -6.22
N HIS A 13 -5.92 14.12 -7.05
CA HIS A 13 -5.60 14.25 -8.48
C HIS A 13 -4.33 15.09 -8.70
N TYR A 14 -4.03 16.02 -7.81
CA TYR A 14 -2.84 16.88 -7.89
C TYR A 14 -1.72 16.40 -6.97
N ALA A 15 -2.07 15.74 -5.87
CA ALA A 15 -1.13 15.21 -4.90
C ALA A 15 -0.96 13.70 -5.08
N THR A 16 -0.24 13.28 -6.12
CA THR A 16 -0.08 11.85 -6.50
C THR A 16 1.23 11.21 -6.02
N SER A 17 2.04 11.92 -5.25
CA SER A 17 3.35 11.43 -4.79
C SER A 17 3.24 10.52 -3.57
N GLU A 18 4.29 9.77 -3.24
CA GLU A 18 4.38 9.00 -1.98
C GLU A 18 4.14 9.91 -0.76
N LEU A 19 4.62 11.16 -0.80
CA LEU A 19 4.44 12.13 0.28
C LEU A 19 2.96 12.48 0.56
N SER A 20 2.07 12.45 -0.44
CA SER A 20 0.65 12.72 -0.19
C SER A 20 -0.04 11.53 0.47
N GLN A 21 0.38 10.31 0.16
CA GLN A 21 -0.05 9.10 0.83
C GLN A 21 0.45 9.08 2.28
N ASP A 22 1.73 9.39 2.53
CA ASP A 22 2.27 9.58 3.89
C ASP A 22 1.42 10.57 4.71
N ALA A 23 1.12 11.71 4.10
CA ALA A 23 0.32 12.75 4.74
C ALA A 23 -1.10 12.26 5.06
N PHE A 24 -1.73 11.50 4.14
CA PHE A 24 -3.05 10.93 4.39
C PHE A 24 -3.01 9.88 5.51
N ILE A 25 -2.04 8.96 5.51
CA ILE A 25 -1.87 7.94 6.56
C ILE A 25 -1.65 8.63 7.91
N CYS A 26 -0.80 9.66 7.97
CA CYS A 26 -0.56 10.41 9.20
C CYS A 26 -1.82 11.14 9.68
N TRP A 27 -2.51 11.82 8.76
CA TRP A 27 -3.75 12.54 9.04
C TRP A 27 -4.82 11.60 9.58
N LEU A 28 -5.02 10.45 8.94
CA LEU A 28 -5.98 9.43 9.37
C LEU A 28 -5.56 8.89 10.74
N ALA A 29 -4.33 8.41 10.91
CA ALA A 29 -3.86 7.84 12.18
C ALA A 29 -3.96 8.83 13.36
N ALA A 30 -3.73 10.12 13.13
CA ALA A 30 -3.75 11.14 14.18
C ALA A 30 -5.12 11.28 14.84
N TRP A 31 -6.21 11.11 14.08
CA TRP A 31 -7.57 11.15 14.63
C TRP A 31 -7.85 10.08 15.69
N ALA A 32 -7.04 9.02 15.77
CA ALA A 32 -7.19 8.00 16.81
C ALA A 32 -6.78 8.47 18.22
N ASP A 33 -6.20 9.67 18.37
CA ASP A 33 -5.98 10.29 19.68
C ASP A 33 -7.33 10.73 20.28
N PRO A 34 -7.72 10.25 21.48
CA PRO A 34 -9.01 10.57 22.10
C PRO A 34 -9.15 12.03 22.55
N THR A 35 -8.07 12.82 22.53
CA THR A 35 -8.14 14.25 22.82
C THR A 35 -8.75 15.08 21.68
N LEU A 36 -8.91 14.49 20.49
CA LEU A 36 -9.49 15.15 19.32
C LEU A 36 -11.03 15.02 19.30
N ALA A 37 -11.70 16.05 18.80
CA ALA A 37 -13.15 16.23 18.96
C ALA A 37 -14.03 15.51 17.93
N ASP A 38 -13.47 15.05 16.80
CA ASP A 38 -14.25 14.40 15.73
C ASP A 38 -14.47 12.92 16.04
N ALA A 39 -15.63 12.59 16.61
CA ALA A 39 -15.96 11.23 17.02
C ALA A 39 -16.04 10.23 15.85
N GLU A 40 -16.46 10.68 14.66
CA GLU A 40 -16.57 9.81 13.48
C GLU A 40 -15.18 9.41 13.00
N LEU A 41 -14.31 10.40 12.74
CA LEU A 41 -12.94 10.15 12.33
C LEU A 41 -12.15 9.42 13.41
N HIS A 42 -12.38 9.72 14.69
CA HIS A 42 -11.75 9.00 15.79
C HIS A 42 -12.05 7.50 15.74
N GLN A 43 -13.31 7.12 15.55
CA GLN A 43 -13.68 5.71 15.45
C GLN A 43 -13.08 5.05 14.20
N ILE A 44 -13.17 5.70 13.04
CA ILE A 44 -12.58 5.21 11.78
C ILE A 44 -11.08 4.97 11.97
N SER A 45 -10.38 5.93 12.56
CA SER A 45 -8.93 5.86 12.76
C SER A 45 -8.51 4.79 13.75
N ARG A 46 -9.28 4.56 14.82
CA ARG A 46 -9.03 3.42 15.71
C ARG A 46 -9.13 2.08 14.97
N LYS A 47 -10.13 1.92 14.11
CA LYS A 47 -10.26 0.72 13.26
C LYS A 47 -9.12 0.60 12.26
N PHE A 48 -8.68 1.72 11.67
CA PHE A 48 -7.50 1.75 10.80
C PHE A 48 -6.26 1.23 11.53
N LEU A 49 -5.97 1.75 12.72
CA LEU A 49 -4.83 1.30 13.54
C LEU A 49 -4.93 -0.19 13.88
N LEU A 50 -6.12 -0.68 14.25
CA LEU A 50 -6.32 -2.11 14.48
C LEU A 50 -6.04 -2.95 13.23
N SER A 51 -6.49 -2.51 12.06
CA SER A 51 -6.23 -3.24 10.82
C SER A 51 -4.74 -3.41 10.52
N LEU A 52 -3.90 -2.45 10.95
CA LEU A 52 -2.44 -2.54 10.88
C LEU A 52 -1.89 -3.50 11.95
N VAL A 53 -2.30 -3.32 13.21
CA VAL A 53 -1.84 -4.15 14.34
C VAL A 53 -2.18 -5.63 14.12
N HIS A 54 -3.37 -5.92 13.61
CA HIS A 54 -3.87 -7.28 13.36
C HIS A 54 -3.07 -8.05 12.31
N LYS A 55 -2.26 -7.39 11.47
CA LYS A 55 -1.30 -8.07 10.59
C LYS A 55 -0.25 -8.90 11.36
N HIS A 56 0.02 -8.51 12.61
CA HIS A 56 0.97 -9.20 13.50
C HIS A 56 0.30 -9.77 14.76
N LYS A 57 -0.76 -9.12 15.25
CA LYS A 57 -1.41 -9.40 16.54
C LYS A 57 -2.93 -9.48 16.36
N PRO A 58 -3.46 -10.58 15.79
CA PRO A 58 -4.89 -10.68 15.43
C PRO A 58 -5.84 -10.53 16.63
N ASP A 59 -5.39 -10.87 17.84
CA ASP A 59 -6.20 -10.81 19.07
C ASP A 59 -6.10 -9.46 19.81
N TYR A 60 -5.42 -8.45 19.25
CA TYR A 60 -5.26 -7.14 19.90
C TYR A 60 -6.60 -6.39 19.94
N ALA A 61 -7.04 -5.98 21.14
CA ALA A 61 -8.34 -5.35 21.38
C ALA A 61 -8.30 -3.81 21.26
N MET A 62 -9.39 -3.21 20.80
CA MET A 62 -9.50 -1.76 20.58
C MET A 62 -9.34 -0.95 21.87
N GLU A 63 -9.89 -1.45 22.97
CA GLU A 63 -9.92 -0.82 24.29
C GLU A 63 -8.51 -0.60 24.85
N SER A 64 -7.52 -1.32 24.30
CA SER A 64 -6.11 -1.14 24.63
C SER A 64 -5.56 0.19 24.12
N VAL A 65 -6.17 0.86 23.12
CA VAL A 65 -5.66 2.12 22.56
C VAL A 65 -6.16 3.31 23.39
N GLN A 66 -5.27 3.89 24.20
CA GLN A 66 -5.56 5.01 25.11
C GLN A 66 -4.92 6.31 24.65
N THR A 67 -3.70 6.27 24.12
CA THR A 67 -3.03 7.44 23.52
C THR A 67 -2.44 7.06 22.18
N VAL A 68 -2.40 8.02 21.26
CA VAL A 68 -1.81 7.85 19.92
C VAL A 68 -0.96 9.06 19.60
N LYS A 69 0.28 8.84 19.19
CA LYS A 69 1.17 9.88 18.69
C LYS A 69 1.72 9.49 17.33
N VAL A 70 1.47 10.34 16.34
CA VAL A 70 1.96 10.14 14.97
C VAL A 70 3.18 11.02 14.74
N ARG A 71 4.23 10.43 14.15
CA ARG A 71 5.42 11.15 13.70
C ARG A 71 5.73 10.77 12.27
N ARG A 72 6.12 11.77 11.49
CA ARG A 72 6.51 11.61 10.08
C ARG A 72 8.02 11.77 9.94
N GLN A 73 8.63 11.02 9.03
CA GLN A 73 10.05 11.15 8.67
C GLN A 73 11.02 10.99 9.86
N VAL A 74 10.72 10.05 10.76
CA VAL A 74 11.59 9.75 11.91
C VAL A 74 12.77 8.92 11.43
N GLU A 75 13.97 9.49 11.44
CA GLU A 75 15.19 8.79 11.01
C GLU A 75 15.11 8.18 9.59
N LYS A 76 14.35 8.81 8.68
CA LYS A 76 14.01 8.37 7.31
C LYS A 76 12.93 7.28 7.19
N LEU A 77 12.34 6.80 8.29
CA LEU A 77 11.08 6.05 8.25
C LEU A 77 9.93 6.99 7.89
N ASP A 78 9.07 6.57 6.96
CA ASP A 78 7.99 7.43 6.43
C ASP A 78 7.00 7.82 7.54
N VAL A 79 6.44 6.85 8.26
CA VAL A 79 5.53 7.09 9.39
C VAL A 79 5.82 6.17 10.60
N LEU A 80 5.85 6.77 11.79
CA LEU A 80 5.86 6.09 13.08
C LEU A 80 4.60 6.45 13.87
N ILE A 81 3.85 5.45 14.32
CA ILE A 81 2.68 5.63 15.19
C ILE A 81 2.98 4.96 16.53
N GLU A 82 3.03 5.75 17.59
CA GLU A 82 3.23 5.29 18.97
C GLU A 82 1.86 5.20 19.66
N ILE A 83 1.48 4.01 20.11
CA ILE A 83 0.29 3.76 20.94
C ILE A 83 0.74 3.61 22.39
N ASN A 84 0.08 4.30 23.32
CA ASN A 84 0.35 4.22 24.77
C ASN A 84 1.83 4.40 25.12
N ALA A 85 2.50 5.37 24.49
CA ALA A 85 3.94 5.53 24.62
C ALA A 85 4.37 5.64 26.10
N LYS A 86 5.41 4.88 26.47
CA LYS A 86 5.94 4.76 27.85
C LYS A 86 5.06 3.99 28.84
N GLU A 87 4.02 3.30 28.36
CA GLU A 87 3.21 2.37 29.15
C GLU A 87 3.63 0.91 28.89
N ALA A 88 3.22 -0.02 29.76
CA ALA A 88 3.60 -1.43 29.64
C ALA A 88 3.04 -2.09 28.36
N ASN A 89 1.90 -1.62 27.87
CA ASN A 89 1.24 -2.10 26.65
C ASN A 89 1.51 -1.19 25.43
N GLN A 90 2.62 -0.43 25.46
CA GLN A 90 3.00 0.42 24.34
C GLN A 90 3.20 -0.38 23.06
N LEU A 91 2.85 0.22 21.92
CA LEU A 91 3.18 -0.31 20.59
C LEU A 91 3.81 0.77 19.72
N ALA A 92 4.73 0.37 18.86
CA ALA A 92 5.27 1.17 17.77
C ALA A 92 4.87 0.54 16.44
N ILE A 93 4.01 1.22 15.67
CA ILE A 93 3.70 0.83 14.29
C ILE A 93 4.65 1.58 13.38
N LEU A 94 5.51 0.85 12.68
CA LEU A 94 6.47 1.38 11.72
C LEU A 94 5.88 1.19 10.34
N ILE A 95 5.71 2.25 9.59
CA ILE A 95 5.18 2.20 8.24
C ILE A 95 6.26 2.72 7.29
N GLU A 96 6.74 1.82 6.44
CA GLU A 96 7.45 2.20 5.21
C GLU A 96 6.41 2.28 4.10
N ASP A 97 6.21 3.48 3.56
CA ASP A 97 5.21 3.75 2.54
C ASP A 97 5.82 3.76 1.14
N LYS A 98 5.11 3.16 0.19
CA LYS A 98 5.49 3.14 -1.21
C LYS A 98 4.27 3.24 -2.10
N THR A 99 4.34 4.10 -3.11
CA THR A 99 3.37 4.10 -4.22
C THR A 99 3.99 3.33 -5.37
N HIS A 100 4.94 3.91 -6.08
CA HIS A 100 5.49 3.33 -7.30
C HIS A 100 6.87 2.69 -7.13
N THR A 101 7.62 3.05 -6.09
CA THR A 101 8.98 2.55 -5.90
C THR A 101 9.04 1.31 -5.03
N ASP A 102 10.05 0.47 -5.25
CA ASP A 102 10.37 -0.62 -4.34
C ASP A 102 11.32 -0.10 -3.25
N HIS A 103 11.35 -0.78 -2.11
CA HIS A 103 12.31 -0.42 -1.07
C HIS A 103 13.74 -0.79 -1.48
N HIS A 104 14.72 -0.08 -0.94
CA HIS A 104 16.13 -0.46 -1.07
C HIS A 104 16.53 -1.45 0.03
N SER A 105 17.31 -2.47 -0.35
CA SER A 105 17.81 -3.50 0.56
C SER A 105 18.49 -2.89 1.79
N GLY A 106 18.11 -3.34 3.00
CA GLY A 106 18.69 -2.90 4.27
C GLY A 106 18.06 -1.65 4.89
N GLN A 107 17.16 -0.94 4.20
CA GLN A 107 16.43 0.19 4.78
C GLN A 107 15.50 -0.25 5.91
N LEU A 108 14.72 -1.31 5.67
CA LEU A 108 13.74 -1.85 6.61
C LEU A 108 14.38 -2.34 7.92
N ASP A 109 15.50 -3.06 7.82
CA ASP A 109 16.23 -3.58 8.98
C ASP A 109 16.84 -2.47 9.83
N ARG A 110 17.32 -1.39 9.20
CA ARG A 110 17.86 -0.22 9.90
C ARG A 110 16.79 0.44 10.77
N TYR A 111 15.60 0.67 10.24
CA TYR A 111 14.51 1.29 11.00
C TYR A 111 14.05 0.41 12.15
N TYR A 112 13.91 -0.89 11.89
CA TYR A 112 13.55 -1.84 12.95
C TYR A 112 14.59 -1.85 14.08
N SER A 113 15.89 -1.91 13.73
CA SER A 113 16.99 -1.89 14.69
C SER A 113 17.07 -0.59 15.49
N ASN A 114 16.68 0.54 14.91
CA ASN A 114 16.64 1.81 15.61
C ASN A 114 15.50 1.85 16.64
N ILE A 115 14.30 1.37 16.27
CA ILE A 115 13.15 1.34 17.18
C ILE A 115 13.37 0.35 18.34
N LEU A 116 14.12 -0.74 18.13
CA LEU A 116 14.48 -1.69 19.19
C LEU A 116 15.24 -1.08 20.38
N LYS A 117 15.77 0.14 20.24
CA LYS A 117 16.43 0.86 21.35
C LYS A 117 15.42 1.33 22.40
N GLU A 118 14.16 1.51 22.02
CA GLU A 118 13.09 2.06 22.87
C GLU A 118 11.92 1.09 23.07
N TYR A 119 11.78 0.08 22.20
CA TYR A 119 10.69 -0.90 22.20
C TYR A 119 11.24 -2.32 22.17
N THR A 120 10.54 -3.28 22.77
CA THR A 120 10.84 -4.72 22.64
C THR A 120 10.26 -5.27 21.33
N GLU A 121 10.76 -6.42 20.86
CA GLU A 121 10.28 -7.02 19.59
C GLU A 121 8.77 -7.24 19.55
N ASP A 122 8.17 -7.65 20.67
CA ASP A 122 6.72 -7.84 20.78
C ASP A 122 5.93 -6.53 20.81
N GLN A 123 6.58 -5.38 21.02
CA GLN A 123 5.94 -4.06 20.98
C GLN A 123 6.01 -3.41 19.58
N ILE A 124 6.69 -4.04 18.61
CA ILE A 124 6.90 -3.45 17.28
C ILE A 124 5.97 -4.10 16.25
N VAL A 125 5.29 -3.27 15.46
CA VAL A 125 4.40 -3.67 14.37
C VAL A 125 4.95 -3.09 13.06
N PRO A 126 5.86 -3.80 12.36
CA PRO A 126 6.45 -3.32 11.11
C PRO A 126 5.54 -3.61 9.91
N ILE A 127 5.16 -2.57 9.17
CA ILE A 127 4.23 -2.60 8.05
C ILE A 127 4.90 -2.04 6.79
N TYR A 128 4.88 -2.82 5.72
CA TYR A 128 5.24 -2.36 4.39
C TYR A 128 3.96 -1.98 3.65
N PHE A 129 3.73 -0.69 3.49
CA PHE A 129 2.49 -0.14 2.95
C PHE A 129 2.69 0.15 1.46
N LYS A 130 1.94 -0.53 0.59
CA LYS A 130 2.13 -0.44 -0.87
C LYS A 130 0.80 -0.27 -1.60
N THR A 131 0.62 0.86 -2.29
CA THR A 131 -0.60 1.14 -3.07
C THR A 131 -0.41 1.08 -4.59
N GLY A 132 0.82 1.20 -5.08
CA GLY A 132 1.11 0.97 -6.50
C GLY A 132 1.36 -0.50 -6.82
N TYR A 133 1.95 -0.72 -7.99
CA TYR A 133 1.99 -2.04 -8.62
C TYR A 133 3.30 -2.75 -8.31
N GLN A 134 3.22 -3.93 -7.69
CA GLN A 134 4.36 -4.78 -7.38
C GLN A 134 3.89 -6.21 -7.20
N SER A 135 4.62 -7.16 -7.78
CA SER A 135 4.34 -8.60 -7.70
C SER A 135 5.09 -9.28 -6.55
N LYS A 136 6.40 -9.03 -6.44
CA LYS A 136 7.25 -9.70 -5.45
C LYS A 136 7.65 -8.76 -4.33
N PHE A 137 7.44 -9.19 -3.08
CA PHE A 137 7.77 -8.44 -1.87
C PHE A 137 8.85 -9.17 -1.08
N ASP A 138 10.05 -8.59 -1.01
CA ASP A 138 11.13 -9.07 -0.13
C ASP A 138 11.27 -8.14 1.06
N VAL A 139 10.29 -8.17 1.97
CA VAL A 139 10.15 -7.16 3.05
C VAL A 139 10.57 -7.69 4.43
N GLY A 140 11.22 -8.86 4.46
CA GLY A 140 11.70 -9.50 5.68
C GLY A 140 10.61 -9.67 6.74
N ARG A 141 10.80 -9.04 7.91
CA ARG A 141 9.86 -9.10 9.05
C ARG A 141 8.63 -8.21 8.91
N TYR A 142 8.61 -7.29 7.95
CA TYR A 142 7.47 -6.41 7.74
C TYR A 142 6.30 -7.22 7.16
N LYS A 143 5.08 -6.88 7.56
CA LYS A 143 3.88 -7.43 6.92
C LYS A 143 3.34 -6.44 5.92
N THR A 144 2.90 -6.95 4.77
CA THR A 144 2.35 -6.10 3.72
C THR A 144 0.96 -5.59 4.10
N TYR A 145 0.73 -4.32 3.81
CA TYR A 145 -0.59 -3.70 3.79
C TYR A 145 -0.78 -3.08 2.40
N LEU A 146 -1.50 -3.79 1.55
CA LEU A 146 -1.55 -3.52 0.11
C LEU A 146 -2.73 -2.61 -0.26
N ARG A 147 -2.76 -2.05 -1.48
CA ARG A 147 -3.90 -1.26 -1.98
C ARG A 147 -5.25 -1.93 -1.72
N LYS A 148 -5.33 -3.25 -1.96
CA LYS A 148 -6.56 -4.02 -1.72
C LYS A 148 -7.00 -4.03 -0.26
N ASP A 149 -6.04 -4.12 0.68
CA ASP A 149 -6.33 -4.07 2.12
C ASP A 149 -6.85 -2.68 2.48
N PHE A 150 -6.21 -1.64 1.95
CA PHE A 150 -6.59 -0.26 2.24
C PHE A 150 -7.94 0.11 1.62
N LEU A 151 -8.20 -0.27 0.36
CA LEU A 151 -9.50 -0.10 -0.27
C LEU A 151 -10.58 -0.87 0.49
N GLN A 152 -10.32 -2.11 0.91
CA GLN A 152 -11.28 -2.87 1.71
C GLN A 152 -11.62 -2.14 3.01
N PHE A 153 -10.62 -1.61 3.71
CA PHE A 153 -10.84 -0.79 4.90
C PHE A 153 -11.64 0.48 4.56
N LEU A 154 -11.20 1.26 3.56
CA LEU A 154 -11.79 2.57 3.26
C LEU A 154 -13.25 2.46 2.79
N ARG A 155 -13.56 1.45 1.96
CA ARG A 155 -14.93 1.15 1.51
C ARG A 155 -15.86 0.71 2.64
N GLY A 156 -15.29 0.15 3.72
CA GLY A 156 -16.04 -0.36 4.87
C GLY A 156 -16.55 0.73 5.80
N GLU A 157 -16.03 1.95 5.68
CA GLU A 157 -16.41 3.08 6.52
C GLU A 157 -17.27 4.07 5.74
N SER A 158 -18.11 4.80 6.46
CA SER A 158 -18.96 5.86 5.90
C SER A 158 -18.67 7.14 6.64
N THR A 159 -18.26 8.18 5.91
CA THR A 159 -17.96 9.50 6.47
C THR A 159 -18.32 10.59 5.47
N ALA A 160 -18.67 11.78 5.97
CA ALA A 160 -18.85 12.99 5.16
C ALA A 160 -17.53 13.75 4.87
N ASN A 161 -16.41 13.30 5.43
CA ASN A 161 -15.14 13.99 5.31
C ASN A 161 -14.60 13.96 3.87
N ASN A 162 -14.41 15.13 3.27
CA ASN A 162 -13.94 15.24 1.88
C ASN A 162 -12.49 14.77 1.70
N ILE A 163 -11.60 14.93 2.68
CA ILE A 163 -10.21 14.43 2.56
C ILE A 163 -10.22 12.91 2.47
N TYR A 164 -11.03 12.26 3.32
CA TYR A 164 -11.23 10.81 3.28
C TYR A 164 -11.78 10.35 1.93
N ARG A 165 -12.88 10.97 1.48
CA ARG A 165 -13.55 10.63 0.22
C ARG A 165 -12.65 10.85 -0.99
N ASP A 166 -11.97 11.99 -1.04
CA ASP A 166 -11.04 12.32 -2.12
C ASP A 166 -9.92 11.26 -2.22
N PHE A 167 -9.39 10.80 -1.07
CA PHE A 167 -8.36 9.76 -1.07
C PHE A 167 -8.90 8.39 -1.49
N LEU A 168 -10.09 8.01 -1.01
CA LEU A 168 -10.76 6.78 -1.47
C LEU A 168 -10.98 6.83 -2.98
N ASP A 169 -11.56 7.90 -3.50
CA ASP A 169 -11.80 8.09 -4.94
C ASP A 169 -10.50 8.02 -5.76
N HIS A 170 -9.40 8.54 -5.21
CA HIS A 170 -8.08 8.42 -5.83
C HIS A 170 -7.62 6.96 -5.95
N LEU A 171 -7.71 6.17 -4.87
CA LEU A 171 -7.36 4.74 -4.92
C LEU A 171 -8.32 3.93 -5.80
N GLU A 172 -9.61 4.27 -5.81
CA GLU A 172 -10.59 3.69 -6.74
C GLU A 172 -10.24 3.98 -8.19
N GLY A 173 -9.78 5.21 -8.48
CA GLY A 173 -9.28 5.60 -9.80
C GLY A 173 -8.10 4.73 -10.22
N MET A 174 -7.12 4.51 -9.33
CA MET A 174 -5.99 3.60 -9.58
C MET A 174 -6.45 2.17 -9.88
N GLU A 175 -7.40 1.66 -9.10
CA GLU A 175 -7.96 0.32 -9.29
C GLU A 175 -8.76 0.21 -10.59
N TYR A 176 -9.51 1.25 -10.96
CA TYR A 176 -10.25 1.30 -12.20
C TYR A 176 -9.32 1.26 -13.42
N VAL A 177 -8.29 2.10 -13.46
CA VAL A 177 -7.40 2.20 -14.63
C VAL A 177 -6.57 0.94 -14.84
N VAL A 178 -6.14 0.27 -13.76
CA VAL A 178 -5.32 -0.94 -13.89
C VAL A 178 -6.14 -2.14 -14.41
N ASN A 179 -7.45 -2.15 -14.18
CA ASN A 179 -8.32 -3.26 -14.59
C ASN A 179 -8.96 -3.05 -15.98
N GLN A 180 -8.57 -2.01 -16.74
CA GLN A 180 -9.12 -1.76 -18.09
C GLN A 180 -8.69 -2.79 -19.14
N TYR A 181 -7.62 -3.54 -18.89
CA TYR A 181 -7.14 -4.59 -19.80
C TYR A 181 -8.19 -5.68 -20.05
N GLU A 182 -9.10 -5.91 -19.10
CA GLU A 182 -10.18 -6.90 -19.23
C GLU A 182 -11.29 -6.45 -20.19
N LYS A 183 -11.39 -5.15 -20.45
CA LYS A 183 -12.48 -4.52 -21.22
C LYS A 183 -12.00 -3.94 -22.55
N THR A 184 -10.69 -3.78 -22.69
CA THR A 184 -10.07 -3.12 -23.85
C THR A 184 -9.44 -4.18 -24.74
N ASN A 185 -9.80 -4.17 -26.03
CA ASN A 185 -9.13 -5.00 -27.03
C ASN A 185 -7.63 -4.70 -27.04
N LEU A 186 -6.80 -5.73 -27.19
CA LEU A 186 -5.34 -5.55 -27.21
C LEU A 186 -4.88 -4.75 -28.43
N PHE A 187 -5.47 -5.01 -29.60
CA PHE A 187 -5.11 -4.36 -30.87
C PHE A 187 -6.33 -3.72 -31.53
N ASP A 188 -6.10 -2.67 -32.30
CA ASP A 188 -7.07 -2.17 -33.28
C ASP A 188 -6.99 -2.96 -34.61
N GLU A 189 -7.84 -2.60 -35.58
CA GLU A 189 -7.90 -3.24 -36.89
C GLU A 189 -6.60 -3.12 -37.71
N SER A 190 -5.73 -2.16 -37.38
CA SER A 190 -4.42 -1.97 -38.00
C SER A 190 -3.30 -2.78 -37.34
N GLY A 191 -3.60 -3.48 -36.24
CA GLY A 191 -2.62 -4.21 -35.44
C GLY A 191 -1.87 -3.34 -34.43
N LYS A 192 -2.28 -2.09 -34.21
CA LYS A 192 -1.67 -1.21 -33.22
C LYS A 192 -2.20 -1.54 -31.82
N SER A 193 -1.31 -1.61 -30.84
CA SER A 193 -1.70 -1.80 -29.42
C SER A 193 -2.58 -0.66 -28.93
N LEU A 194 -3.74 -1.01 -28.37
CA LEU A 194 -4.65 -0.09 -27.68
C LEU A 194 -4.39 -0.02 -26.18
N TRP A 195 -3.69 -1.03 -25.64
CA TRP A 195 -3.33 -1.09 -24.24
C TRP A 195 -2.32 -0.01 -23.87
N SER A 196 -2.65 0.71 -22.79
CA SER A 196 -1.76 1.62 -22.08
C SER A 196 -0.81 0.85 -21.15
N ASP A 197 0.14 1.57 -20.54
CA ASP A 197 0.99 1.01 -19.50
C ASP A 197 0.20 0.44 -18.31
N ASN A 198 -0.95 1.03 -17.97
CA ASN A 198 -1.77 0.54 -16.86
C ASN A 198 -2.48 -0.77 -17.21
N ASP A 199 -2.87 -0.95 -18.47
CA ASP A 199 -3.45 -2.21 -18.95
C ASP A 199 -2.41 -3.33 -18.85
N TRP A 200 -1.17 -3.08 -19.29
CA TRP A 200 -0.07 -4.04 -19.15
C TRP A 200 0.25 -4.38 -17.69
N ARG A 201 0.26 -3.38 -16.81
CA ARG A 201 0.46 -3.59 -15.36
C ARG A 201 -0.63 -4.49 -14.78
N GLY A 202 -1.90 -4.24 -15.11
CA GLY A 202 -3.01 -5.07 -14.64
C GLY A 202 -2.96 -6.49 -15.15
N PHE A 203 -2.71 -6.64 -16.45
CA PHE A 203 -2.54 -7.94 -17.07
C PHE A 203 -1.42 -8.76 -16.41
N PHE A 204 -0.24 -8.17 -16.20
CA PHE A 204 0.87 -8.89 -15.58
C PHE A 204 0.69 -9.13 -14.07
N LEU A 205 0.03 -8.22 -13.34
CA LEU A 205 -0.42 -8.52 -11.97
C LEU A 205 -1.36 -9.72 -11.95
N ARG A 206 -2.32 -9.78 -12.87
CA ARG A 206 -3.25 -10.90 -12.97
C ARG A 206 -2.52 -12.21 -13.26
N ILE A 207 -1.58 -12.22 -14.20
CA ILE A 207 -0.74 -13.40 -14.47
C ILE A 207 0.00 -13.79 -13.20
N TYR A 208 0.67 -12.84 -12.53
CA TYR A 208 1.43 -13.12 -11.31
C TYR A 208 0.55 -13.74 -10.21
N ASP A 209 -0.63 -13.18 -9.96
CA ASP A 209 -1.53 -13.61 -8.90
C ASP A 209 -2.17 -14.99 -9.19
N ASN A 210 -2.21 -15.42 -10.45
CA ASN A 210 -2.81 -16.69 -10.87
C ASN A 210 -1.76 -17.69 -11.41
N ARG A 211 -0.47 -17.43 -11.17
CA ARG A 211 0.61 -18.21 -11.79
C ARG A 211 0.72 -19.64 -11.27
N ASP A 212 0.14 -19.93 -10.11
CA ASP A 212 -0.04 -21.27 -9.57
C ASP A 212 -0.92 -22.17 -10.46
N GLN A 213 -1.75 -21.57 -11.31
CA GLN A 213 -2.52 -22.29 -12.34
C GLN A 213 -1.67 -22.61 -13.58
N LEU A 214 -0.53 -21.93 -13.76
CA LEU A 214 0.35 -22.06 -14.92
C LEU A 214 1.52 -23.02 -14.63
N TYR A 215 2.04 -23.01 -13.39
CA TYR A 215 3.12 -23.88 -12.96
C TYR A 215 3.16 -24.01 -11.43
N THR A 216 3.85 -25.05 -10.94
CA THR A 216 4.07 -25.26 -9.50
C THR A 216 5.01 -24.20 -8.93
N ILE A 217 4.52 -23.40 -7.99
CA ILE A 217 5.33 -22.42 -7.25
C ILE A 217 6.24 -23.17 -6.27
N THR A 218 7.55 -22.98 -6.43
CA THR A 218 8.57 -23.49 -5.51
C THR A 218 9.15 -22.34 -4.67
N GLN A 219 9.98 -22.67 -3.67
CA GLN A 219 10.74 -21.68 -2.91
C GLN A 219 11.66 -20.81 -3.78
N ASP A 220 12.06 -21.34 -4.95
CA ASP A 220 12.96 -20.69 -5.90
C ASP A 220 12.18 -19.97 -7.02
N ASP A 221 10.87 -19.74 -6.85
CA ASP A 221 10.04 -19.01 -7.80
C ASP A 221 10.57 -17.58 -8.01
N GLY A 222 11.27 -17.41 -9.12
CA GLY A 222 11.85 -16.16 -9.57
C GLY A 222 10.87 -15.28 -10.35
N ALA A 223 9.61 -15.72 -10.52
CA ALA A 223 8.70 -14.99 -11.38
C ALA A 223 8.50 -13.55 -10.93
N ASN A 224 8.47 -12.66 -11.91
CA ASN A 224 8.26 -11.25 -11.69
C ASN A 224 7.93 -10.57 -13.03
N TRP A 225 7.56 -9.30 -12.97
CA TRP A 225 7.33 -8.49 -14.14
C TRP A 225 7.76 -7.05 -13.89
N SER A 226 8.15 -6.36 -14.96
CA SER A 226 8.45 -4.94 -14.90
C SER A 226 8.42 -4.31 -16.30
N TYR A 227 8.52 -2.99 -16.32
CA TYR A 227 8.87 -2.25 -17.52
C TYR A 227 10.39 -2.30 -17.77
N ILE A 228 10.78 -2.71 -18.96
CA ILE A 228 12.16 -2.82 -19.42
C ILE A 228 12.43 -1.66 -20.38
N ALA A 229 13.11 -0.62 -19.88
CA ALA A 229 13.47 0.55 -20.68
C ALA A 229 14.52 0.20 -21.75
N ASN A 230 14.35 0.74 -22.96
CA ASN A 230 15.35 0.68 -24.02
C ASN A 230 15.31 1.96 -24.87
N PRO A 231 16.29 2.23 -25.75
CA PRO A 231 16.33 3.44 -26.57
C PRO A 231 15.12 3.64 -27.51
N ALA A 232 14.33 2.60 -27.76
CA ALA A 232 13.12 2.64 -28.59
C ALA A 232 11.83 2.84 -27.78
N GLY A 233 11.90 3.08 -26.46
CA GLY A 233 10.73 3.32 -25.61
C GLY A 233 10.25 2.10 -24.83
N GLY A 234 11.06 1.03 -24.75
CA GLY A 234 10.87 -0.08 -23.81
C GLY A 234 9.64 -0.96 -24.04
N PHE A 235 9.40 -1.90 -23.11
CA PHE A 235 8.22 -2.77 -23.09
C PHE A 235 8.00 -3.36 -21.70
N PHE A 236 6.79 -3.82 -21.39
CA PHE A 236 6.55 -4.61 -20.19
C PHE A 236 6.86 -6.09 -20.45
N GLY A 237 7.65 -6.70 -19.57
CA GLY A 237 7.99 -8.11 -19.63
C GLY A 237 7.57 -8.85 -18.36
N PHE A 238 7.19 -10.12 -18.53
CA PHE A 238 6.98 -11.08 -17.46
C PHE A 238 7.94 -12.24 -17.66
N TRP A 239 8.69 -12.59 -16.62
CA TRP A 239 9.61 -13.71 -16.61
C TRP A 239 9.24 -14.64 -15.46
N TRP A 240 9.49 -15.92 -15.65
CA TRP A 240 8.96 -16.97 -14.76
C TRP A 240 9.86 -18.20 -14.68
N TYR A 241 10.91 -18.23 -15.50
CA TYR A 241 11.86 -19.34 -15.54
C TYR A 241 13.25 -18.81 -15.86
N PHE A 242 14.22 -19.21 -15.05
CA PHE A 242 15.62 -18.85 -15.20
C PHE A 242 16.46 -20.11 -15.30
N ILE A 243 17.43 -20.10 -16.20
CA ILE A 243 18.41 -21.17 -16.36
C ILE A 243 19.79 -20.53 -16.20
N GLU A 244 20.62 -21.08 -15.31
CA GLU A 244 22.03 -20.73 -15.29
C GLU A 244 22.68 -21.27 -16.57
N LEU A 245 23.21 -20.38 -17.39
CA LEU A 245 24.01 -20.79 -18.53
C LEU A 245 25.41 -21.18 -18.01
N PRO A 246 25.96 -22.32 -18.42
CA PRO A 246 27.34 -22.63 -18.13
C PRO A 246 28.26 -21.60 -18.79
N ASP A 247 29.33 -21.24 -18.07
CA ASP A 247 30.38 -20.32 -18.54
C ASP A 247 31.00 -20.73 -19.89
#